data_AF-A0A7X9WXE7-F1
#
_entry.id   AF-A0A7X9WXE7-F1
#
_cell.length_a   1.000
_cell.length_b   1.000
_cell.length_c   1.000
_cell.angle_alpha   90.00
_cell.angle_beta   90.00
_cell.angle_gamma   90.00
#
_symmetry.space_group_name_H-M   'P 1'
#
loop_
_entity.id
_entity.type
_entity.pdbx_description
1 polymer ?
#
loop_
_entity_poly.entity_id
_entity_poly.type
_entity_poly.pdbx_seq_one_letter_code
_entity_poly.pdbx_strand_id
1 'polypeptide(L)' 'MRWHILILALALASCSAGKEAEEKYHMVEKAKGGKRELCTAAGEVAAAYLADRNQVEYERWKLYRDTNCMAARYE' A
#
# COMPACT_ATOMS: atom_id res chain seq x y z
N MET A 1 -24.65 14.61 30.64
CA MET A 1 -25.19 13.85 29.48
C MET A 1 -24.96 14.53 28.11
N ARG A 2 -23.90 15.33 27.91
CA ARG A 2 -23.64 16.03 26.62
C ARG A 2 -22.17 15.92 26.14
N TRP A 3 -21.38 15.03 26.75
CA TRP A 3 -19.95 14.88 26.41
C TRP A 3 -19.60 13.59 25.67
N HIS A 4 -20.51 12.61 25.61
CA HIS A 4 -20.24 11.32 24.95
C HIS A 4 -20.48 11.33 23.44
N ILE A 5 -21.08 12.38 22.87
CA ILE A 5 -21.42 12.43 21.44
C ILE A 5 -20.21 12.84 20.58
N LEU A 6 -19.22 13.53 21.16
CA LEU A 6 -18.05 14.01 20.40
C LEU A 6 -16.97 12.93 20.17
N ILE A 7 -16.99 11.83 20.92
CA ILE A 7 -15.94 10.79 20.83
C ILE A 7 -16.21 9.83 19.65
N LEU A 8 -17.46 9.74 19.16
CA LEU A 8 -17.84 8.78 18.11
C LEU A 8 -17.44 9.23 16.69
N ALA A 9 -17.13 10.51 16.47
CA ALA A 9 -16.87 11.05 15.13
C ALA A 9 -15.45 10.80 14.61
N LEU A 10 -14.50 10.44 15.48
CA LEU A 10 -13.10 10.20 15.08
C LEU A 10 -12.82 8.78 14.55
N ALA A 11 -13.82 7.88 14.57
CA ALA A 11 -13.63 6.47 14.26
C ALA A 11 -13.88 6.07 12.80
N LEU A 12 -14.34 6.99 11.93
CA LEU A 12 -14.92 6.63 10.62
C LEU A 12 -14.08 6.97 9.39
N ALA A 13 -12.80 7.32 9.51
CA ALA A 13 -11.98 7.70 8.35
C ALA A 13 -10.53 7.25 8.40
N SER A 14 -10.22 6.08 8.96
CA SER A 14 -8.89 5.47 8.71
C SER A 14 -8.87 4.81 7.33
N CYS A 15 -8.97 5.60 6.25
CA CYS A 15 -8.41 5.18 4.98
C CYS A 15 -6.90 5.03 5.22
N SER A 16 -6.39 3.81 5.27
CA SER A 16 -4.96 3.59 5.42
C SER A 16 -4.28 4.01 4.12
N ALA A 17 -3.21 4.79 4.21
CA ALA A 17 -2.44 5.21 3.04
C ALA A 17 -1.96 3.98 2.24
N GLY A 18 -1.72 2.86 2.94
CA GLY A 18 -1.45 1.57 2.31
C GLY A 18 -2.54 1.11 1.34
N LYS A 19 -3.83 1.25 1.68
CA LYS A 19 -4.94 0.80 0.81
C LYS A 19 -5.08 1.66 -0.45
N GLU A 20 -4.89 2.97 -0.33
CA GLU A 20 -4.85 3.85 -1.50
C GLU A 20 -3.67 3.50 -2.42
N ALA A 21 -2.51 3.17 -1.84
CA ALA A 21 -1.35 2.74 -2.61
C ALA A 21 -1.58 1.37 -3.30
N GLU A 22 -2.28 0.43 -2.66
CA GLU A 22 -2.68 -0.85 -3.30
C GLU A 22 -3.50 -0.62 -4.56
N GLU A 23 -4.45 0.32 -4.53
CA GLU A 23 -5.26 0.65 -5.70
C GLU A 23 -4.40 1.14 -6.87
N LYS A 24 -3.39 1.97 -6.59
CA LYS A 24 -2.42 2.44 -7.60
C LYS A 24 -1.60 1.29 -8.18
N TYR A 25 -1.12 0.38 -7.33
CA TYR A 25 -0.44 -0.85 -7.80
C TYR A 25 -1.35 -1.66 -8.73
N HIS A 26 -2.61 -1.89 -8.35
CA HIS A 26 -3.56 -2.65 -9.16
C HIS A 26 -3.90 -1.96 -10.48
N MET A 27 -3.87 -0.63 -10.55
CA MET A 27 -3.99 0.08 -11.82
C MET A 27 -2.81 -0.21 -12.75
N VAL A 28 -1.58 -0.20 -12.24
CA VAL A 28 -0.37 -0.56 -13.02
C VAL A 28 -0.46 -2.01 -13.50
N GLU A 29 -0.85 -2.93 -12.63
CA GLU A 29 -1.03 -4.34 -12.96
C GLU A 29 -2.10 -4.55 -14.05
N LYS A 30 -3.27 -3.91 -13.93
CA LYS A 30 -4.35 -3.97 -14.92
C LYS A 30 -3.94 -3.35 -16.27
N ALA A 31 -3.14 -2.29 -16.23
CA ALA A 31 -2.57 -1.66 -17.43
C ALA A 31 -1.48 -2.51 -18.08
N LYS A 32 -1.11 -3.66 -17.49
CA LYS A 32 0.01 -4.53 -17.90
C LYS A 32 1.34 -3.77 -17.89
N GLY A 33 1.54 -2.92 -16.89
CA GLY A 33 2.80 -2.23 -16.67
C GLY A 33 3.97 -3.20 -16.55
N GLY A 34 5.15 -2.74 -16.95
CA GLY A 34 6.38 -3.52 -16.91
C GLY A 34 6.76 -3.92 -15.47
N LYS A 35 7.63 -4.91 -15.33
CA LYS A 35 8.14 -5.34 -14.01
C LYS A 35 8.81 -4.20 -13.27
N ARG A 36 9.43 -3.26 -13.99
CA ARG A 36 10.01 -2.05 -13.39
C ARG A 36 8.96 -1.12 -12.77
N GLU A 37 7.81 -0.96 -13.42
CA GLU A 37 6.70 -0.15 -12.92
C GLU A 37 6.04 -0.83 -11.72
N LEU A 38 5.82 -2.15 -11.81
CA LEU A 38 5.28 -2.96 -10.70
C LEU A 38 6.22 -2.97 -9.48
N CYS A 39 7.53 -3.05 -9.70
CA CYS A 39 8.55 -2.91 -8.66
C CYS A 39 8.43 -1.58 -7.92
N THR A 40 8.32 -0.48 -8.67
CA THR A 40 8.20 0.87 -8.10
C THR A 40 6.89 1.01 -7.32
N ALA A 41 5.77 0.64 -7.94
CA ALA A 41 4.46 0.73 -7.31
C ALA A 41 4.37 -0.14 -6.04
N ALA A 42 4.86 -1.38 -6.05
CA ALA A 42 4.88 -2.24 -4.86
C ALA A 42 5.76 -1.65 -3.73
N GLY A 43 6.84 -0.93 -4.09
CA GLY A 43 7.67 -0.20 -3.14
C GLY A 43 6.93 0.94 -2.44
N GLU A 44 6.10 1.68 -3.19
CA GLU A 44 5.24 2.73 -2.64
C GLU A 44 4.20 2.15 -1.68
N VAL A 45 3.59 1.01 -2.02
CA VAL A 45 2.64 0.34 -1.12
C VAL A 45 3.32 -0.12 0.18
N ALA A 46 4.49 -0.73 0.08
CA ALA A 46 5.24 -1.15 1.26
C ALA A 46 5.57 0.06 2.16
N ALA A 47 6.08 1.16 1.57
CA ALA A 47 6.39 2.37 2.32
C ALA A 47 5.16 2.97 3.02
N ALA A 48 4.00 2.96 2.37
CA ALA A 48 2.75 3.44 2.95
C ALA A 48 2.31 2.59 4.16
N TYR A 49 2.37 1.26 4.07
CA TYR A 49 2.06 0.39 5.21
C TYR A 49 3.08 0.49 6.35
N LEU A 50 4.36 0.75 6.03
CA LEU A 50 5.36 1.03 7.05
C LEU A 50 5.04 2.33 7.80
N ALA A 51 4.60 3.38 7.10
CA ALA A 51 4.17 4.63 7.71
C ALA A 51 2.91 4.46 8.58
N ASP A 52 1.97 3.61 8.14
CA ASP A 52 0.77 3.21 8.89
C ASP A 52 1.10 2.26 10.08
N ARG A 53 2.38 1.96 10.32
CA ARG A 53 2.87 1.01 11.34
C ARG A 53 2.28 -0.39 11.21
N ASN A 54 1.86 -0.76 10.01
CA ASN A 54 1.30 -2.07 9.70
C ASN A 54 2.41 -3.00 9.18
N GLN A 55 3.14 -3.62 10.10
CA GLN A 55 4.30 -4.46 9.75
C GLN A 55 3.90 -5.68 8.90
N VAL A 56 2.74 -6.27 9.16
CA VAL A 56 2.27 -7.47 8.44
C VAL A 56 2.09 -7.15 6.95
N GLU A 57 1.43 -6.04 6.67
CA GLU A 57 1.19 -5.57 5.31
C GLU A 57 2.49 -5.10 4.64
N TYR A 58 3.36 -4.42 5.38
CA TYR A 58 4.68 -4.03 4.90
C TYR A 58 5.51 -5.23 4.45
N GLU A 59 5.64 -6.29 5.27
CA GLU A 59 6.43 -7.47 4.91
C GLU A 59 5.86 -8.19 3.69
N ARG A 60 4.52 -8.26 3.58
CA ARG A 60 3.86 -8.82 2.41
C ARG A 60 4.22 -8.02 1.16
N TRP A 61 4.03 -6.71 1.17
CA TRP A 61 4.30 -5.85 0.01
C TRP A 61 5.78 -5.73 -0.32
N LYS A 62 6.65 -5.83 0.68
CA LYS A 62 8.10 -5.95 0.49
C LYS A 62 8.44 -7.19 -0.33
N LEU A 63 7.81 -8.34 -0.07
CA LEU A 63 8.04 -9.55 -0.88
C LEU A 63 7.60 -9.34 -2.34
N TYR A 64 6.42 -8.76 -2.58
CA TYR A 64 5.94 -8.43 -3.92
C TYR A 64 6.88 -7.48 -4.66
N ARG A 65 7.36 -6.44 -3.97
CA ARG A 65 8.38 -5.52 -4.48
C ARG A 65 9.63 -6.29 -4.86
N ASP A 66 10.19 -7.07 -3.94
CA ASP A 66 11.45 -7.79 -4.14
C ASP A 66 11.34 -8.74 -5.35
N THR A 67 10.24 -9.48 -5.51
CA THR A 67 9.97 -10.33 -6.69
C THR A 67 9.88 -9.53 -7.99
N ASN A 68 9.10 -8.45 -8.04
CA ASN A 68 8.96 -7.65 -9.26
C ASN A 68 10.27 -6.94 -9.62
N CYS A 69 11.01 -6.43 -8.63
CA CYS A 69 12.30 -5.79 -8.86
C CYS A 69 13.36 -6.78 -9.33
N MET A 70 13.33 -8.03 -8.86
CA MET A 70 14.20 -9.07 -9.41
C MET A 70 13.86 -9.37 -10.87
N ALA A 71 12.58 -9.51 -11.21
CA ALA A 71 12.15 -9.74 -12.58
C ALA A 71 12.50 -8.56 -13.50
N ALA A 72 12.36 -7.33 -13.01
CA ALA A 72 12.69 -6.10 -13.75
C ALA A 72 14.17 -5.97 -14.14
N ARG A 73 15.08 -6.74 -13.51
CA ARG A 73 16.50 -6.75 -13.90
C ARG A 73 16.74 -7.48 -15.23
N TYR A 74 15.78 -8.27 -15.68
CA TYR A 74 15.86 -9.09 -16.89
C TYR A 74 14.91 -8.62 -18.00
N GLU A 75 14.17 -7.54 -17.74
CA GLU A 75 13.32 -6.84 -18.71
C GLU A 75 14.12 -5.77 -19.45
#